data_AF-A0A562CT67-F1
#
_entry.id   AF-A0A562CT67-F1
#
_cell.length_a   1.000
_cell.length_b   1.000
_cell.length_c   1.000
_cell.angle_alpha   90.00
_cell.angle_beta   90.00
_cell.angle_gamma   90.00
#
_symmetry.space_group_name_H-M   'P 1'
#
loop_
_entity.id
_entity.type
_entity.pdbx_description
1 polymer ?
#
loop_
_entity_poly.entity_id
_entity_poly.type
_entity_poly.pdbx_seq_one_letter_code
_entity_poly.pdbx_strand_id
1 'polypeptide(L)'
;MPGPGWPIGESGVVAISTKCASDSRGSELLSASRTEPCHPRDVLTSRRTPRIGAEKDLKTYDDRIASLNGENGLRDESMQRAVAEALEPGEVPRALYSVNAHIWVEAVLTDRALLVVKGAFRPRAHRVPFPLDLVRGPRGSKRGARLKTPLGNKTLWGSTLDPRMEMLVAAAGGGAVESARAVDVGATAEVQLAPPTADVAGTPDAESSADVEKVRLSWRERVAARRRAGKKPKKPKPQKARAEWVGAQPSSTIWELAYNCVKCGRPLTNPESQRHRVGTDCIKRCGSQARRIENPEFSAWTARKARAEVDRVARQVELDAEHARAMTAYEDALARWQRVRSGAM
;
A
#
# COMPACT_ATOMS: atom_id res chain seq x y z
N MET A 1 64.92 29.60 13.91
CA MET A 1 64.19 28.72 12.97
C MET A 1 62.76 29.22 12.88
N PRO A 2 62.31 29.70 11.70
CA PRO A 2 60.94 30.17 11.52
C PRO A 2 60.01 28.97 11.24
N GLY A 3 58.87 28.92 11.92
CA GLY A 3 57.81 27.94 11.68
C GLY A 3 56.87 28.40 10.55
N PRO A 4 56.21 27.45 9.84
CA PRO A 4 55.42 27.79 8.66
C PRO A 4 54.06 28.38 9.04
N GLY A 5 53.81 29.60 8.54
CA GLY A 5 52.49 30.23 8.54
C GLY A 5 51.57 29.57 7.52
N TRP A 6 50.34 29.29 7.94
CA TRP A 6 49.26 28.83 7.07
C TRP A 6 48.43 30.04 6.61
N PRO A 7 48.06 30.14 5.32
CA PRO A 7 47.26 31.25 4.82
C PRO A 7 45.78 31.07 5.20
N ILE A 8 45.19 32.16 5.67
CA ILE A 8 43.75 32.32 5.90
C ILE A 8 43.10 32.49 4.53
N GLY A 9 42.36 31.47 4.07
CA GLY A 9 41.55 31.54 2.87
C GLY A 9 40.25 32.30 3.12
N GLU A 10 40.07 33.41 2.41
CA GLU A 10 38.84 34.19 2.37
C GLU A 10 37.68 33.32 1.83
N SER A 11 36.63 33.20 2.64
CA SER A 11 35.41 32.49 2.26
C SER A 11 34.50 33.45 1.49
N GLY A 12 34.47 33.31 0.16
CA GLY A 12 33.53 34.01 -0.70
C GLY A 12 32.09 33.60 -0.41
N VAL A 13 31.28 34.55 0.08
CA VAL A 13 29.85 34.40 0.30
C VAL A 13 29.13 34.56 -1.05
N VAL A 14 28.61 33.46 -1.60
CA VAL A 14 27.71 33.51 -2.77
C VAL A 14 26.28 33.73 -2.27
N ALA A 15 25.76 34.94 -2.48
CA ALA A 15 24.36 35.28 -2.24
C ALA A 15 23.48 34.70 -3.36
N ILE A 16 22.63 33.72 -3.04
CA ILE A 16 21.59 33.23 -3.94
C ILE A 16 20.32 34.04 -3.68
N SER A 17 19.98 34.90 -4.64
CA SER A 17 18.74 35.68 -4.65
C SER A 17 17.59 34.83 -5.20
N THR A 18 16.67 34.41 -4.34
CA THR A 18 15.40 33.78 -4.76
C THR A 18 14.31 34.85 -4.86
N LYS A 19 13.95 35.18 -6.10
CA LYS A 19 12.83 36.06 -6.44
C LYS A 19 11.53 35.25 -6.37
N CYS A 20 10.67 35.56 -5.41
CA CYS A 20 9.32 35.02 -5.31
C CYS A 20 8.43 35.65 -6.40
N ALA A 21 7.86 34.83 -7.27
CA ALA A 21 6.74 35.20 -8.12
C ALA A 21 5.46 34.63 -7.49
N SER A 22 4.68 35.53 -6.92
CA SER A 22 3.33 35.30 -6.41
C SER A 22 2.34 35.46 -7.57
N ASP A 23 1.66 34.37 -7.93
CA ASP A 23 0.49 34.40 -8.82
C ASP A 23 -0.74 33.93 -8.03
N SER A 24 -1.51 34.91 -7.58
CA SER A 24 -2.81 34.75 -6.97
C SER A 24 -3.88 34.75 -8.06
N ARG A 25 -4.49 33.58 -8.33
CA ARG A 25 -5.75 33.51 -9.08
C ARG A 25 -6.87 33.07 -8.16
N GLY A 26 -7.80 34.00 -7.95
CA GLY A 26 -9.07 33.77 -7.27
C GLY A 26 -9.90 32.72 -8.02
N SER A 27 -10.57 31.88 -7.25
CA SER A 27 -11.66 31.04 -7.73
C SER A 27 -12.93 31.57 -7.11
N GLU A 28 -13.74 32.19 -7.97
CA GLU A 28 -15.07 32.69 -7.68
C GLU A 28 -16.04 31.56 -7.33
N LEU A 29 -16.92 31.92 -6.40
CA LEU A 29 -18.11 31.20 -5.96
C LEU A 29 -19.11 31.06 -7.13
N LEU A 30 -19.55 29.83 -7.40
CA LEU A 30 -20.83 29.58 -8.06
C LEU A 30 -21.59 28.48 -7.32
N SER A 31 -22.43 28.93 -6.40
CA SER A 31 -23.57 28.20 -5.86
C SER A 31 -24.68 28.18 -6.93
N ALA A 32 -25.06 26.99 -7.38
CA ALA A 32 -26.28 26.80 -8.17
C ALA A 32 -27.02 25.54 -7.69
N SER A 33 -27.93 25.77 -6.75
CA SER A 33 -28.99 24.86 -6.35
C SER A 33 -29.98 24.68 -7.51
N ARG A 34 -30.06 23.46 -8.07
CA ARG A 34 -31.10 23.05 -9.01
C ARG A 34 -32.08 22.12 -8.30
N THR A 35 -33.23 22.68 -7.93
CA THR A 35 -34.48 21.98 -7.65
C THR A 35 -35.08 21.50 -8.97
N GLU A 36 -35.26 20.20 -9.13
CA GLU A 36 -36.06 19.62 -10.22
C GLU A 36 -37.53 19.49 -9.79
N PRO A 37 -38.49 19.83 -10.67
CA PRO A 37 -39.91 19.68 -10.40
C PRO A 37 -40.43 18.28 -10.71
N CYS A 38 -41.30 17.79 -9.82
CA CYS A 38 -42.13 16.62 -10.00
C CYS A 38 -43.08 16.79 -11.19
N HIS A 39 -43.10 15.83 -12.12
CA HIS A 39 -44.21 15.62 -13.04
C HIS A 39 -44.86 14.26 -12.80
N PRO A 40 -46.20 14.19 -12.73
CA PRO A 40 -46.94 12.93 -12.69
C PRO A 40 -47.03 12.37 -14.12
N ARG A 41 -46.88 11.05 -14.28
CA ARG A 41 -47.18 10.39 -15.54
C ARG A 41 -48.35 9.43 -15.35
N ASP A 42 -49.36 9.68 -16.16
CA ASP A 42 -50.62 8.97 -16.22
C ASP A 42 -50.48 7.49 -16.60
N VAL A 43 -51.31 6.75 -15.88
CA VAL A 43 -51.99 5.50 -16.18
C VAL A 43 -52.18 5.22 -17.67
N LEU A 44 -51.56 4.13 -18.16
CA LEU A 44 -52.11 3.34 -19.26
C LEU A 44 -52.06 1.86 -18.89
N THR A 45 -53.25 1.34 -18.61
CA THR A 45 -53.59 -0.07 -18.42
C THR A 45 -53.27 -0.88 -19.67
N SER A 46 -52.34 -1.83 -19.58
CA SER A 46 -52.21 -2.93 -20.53
C SER A 46 -52.36 -4.26 -19.80
N ARG A 47 -53.54 -4.86 -19.93
CA ARG A 47 -53.82 -6.24 -19.54
C ARG A 47 -53.02 -7.17 -20.45
N ARG A 48 -51.95 -7.76 -19.92
CA ARG A 48 -51.39 -9.01 -20.43
C ARG A 48 -51.45 -10.06 -19.33
N THR A 49 -52.24 -11.09 -19.60
CA THR A 49 -52.34 -12.33 -18.83
C THR A 49 -50.95 -12.98 -18.68
N PRO A 50 -50.49 -13.30 -17.45
CA PRO A 50 -49.30 -14.10 -17.29
C PRO A 50 -49.63 -15.56 -17.56
N ARG A 51 -48.87 -16.11 -18.51
CA ARG A 51 -48.74 -17.54 -18.78
C ARG A 51 -48.20 -18.20 -17.50
N ILE A 52 -48.98 -19.10 -16.91
CA ILE A 52 -48.58 -19.99 -15.83
C ILE A 52 -47.41 -20.83 -16.36
N GLY A 53 -46.21 -20.58 -15.86
CA GLY A 53 -44.99 -21.24 -16.27
C GLY A 53 -43.92 -21.04 -15.21
N ALA A 54 -43.62 -22.13 -14.50
CA ALA A 54 -42.63 -22.27 -13.45
C ALA A 54 -42.87 -21.39 -12.21
N GLU A 55 -43.46 -22.02 -11.19
CA GLU A 55 -43.23 -21.71 -9.78
C GLU A 55 -41.73 -21.41 -9.61
N LYS A 56 -41.39 -20.11 -9.52
CA LYS A 56 -40.08 -19.70 -9.04
C LYS A 56 -40.09 -20.06 -7.57
N ASP A 57 -39.46 -21.20 -7.25
CA ASP A 57 -39.11 -21.57 -5.88
C ASP A 57 -38.68 -20.29 -5.15
N LEU A 58 -39.52 -19.87 -4.21
CA LEU A 58 -39.23 -18.78 -3.30
C LEU A 58 -37.88 -19.09 -2.68
N LYS A 59 -36.88 -18.29 -3.02
CA LYS A 59 -35.53 -18.34 -2.45
C LYS A 59 -35.70 -18.40 -0.95
N THR A 60 -35.60 -19.61 -0.40
CA THR A 60 -35.62 -19.82 1.04
C THR A 60 -34.26 -19.35 1.50
N TYR A 61 -34.16 -18.03 1.69
CA TYR A 61 -33.03 -17.43 2.38
C TYR A 61 -33.01 -18.06 3.76
N ASP A 62 -31.91 -18.70 4.10
CA ASP A 62 -31.72 -19.20 5.46
C ASP A 62 -31.63 -17.97 6.38
N ASP A 63 -32.66 -17.78 7.22
CA ASP A 63 -32.75 -16.64 8.15
C ASP A 63 -31.51 -16.51 9.04
N ARG A 64 -30.74 -17.60 9.22
CA ARG A 64 -29.48 -17.59 9.98
C ARG A 64 -28.39 -16.73 9.32
N ILE A 65 -28.43 -16.52 8.00
CA ILE A 65 -27.45 -15.70 7.26
C ILE A 65 -27.92 -14.23 7.17
N ALA A 66 -29.16 -13.92 7.56
CA ALA A 66 -29.73 -12.58 7.44
C ALA A 66 -28.95 -11.51 8.24
N SER A 67 -28.19 -11.89 9.27
CA SER A 67 -27.29 -10.97 9.99
C SER A 67 -26.19 -10.37 9.11
N LEU A 68 -25.87 -11.01 7.98
CA LEU A 68 -24.84 -10.56 7.03
C LEU A 68 -25.39 -9.64 5.92
N ASN A 69 -26.67 -9.28 5.93
CA ASN A 69 -27.33 -8.50 4.87
C ASN A 69 -26.74 -7.07 4.66
N GLY A 70 -25.89 -6.58 5.58
CA GLY A 70 -25.16 -5.31 5.45
C GLY A 70 -23.78 -5.41 4.81
N GLU A 71 -23.33 -6.61 4.47
CA GLU A 71 -22.04 -6.83 3.83
C GLU A 71 -22.21 -6.96 2.31
N ASN A 72 -21.15 -6.70 1.54
CA ASN A 72 -21.12 -7.02 0.12
C ASN A 72 -21.12 -8.56 0.00
N GLY A 73 -22.31 -9.14 0.16
CA GLY A 73 -22.52 -10.50 0.63
C GLY A 73 -22.04 -11.59 -0.31
N LEU A 74 -22.18 -12.82 0.18
CA LEU A 74 -22.08 -14.08 -0.56
C LEU A 74 -22.79 -13.95 -1.89
N ARG A 75 -21.99 -13.66 -2.93
CA ARG A 75 -22.49 -13.22 -4.24
C ARG A 75 -23.30 -14.28 -4.96
N ASP A 76 -23.12 -15.54 -4.58
CA ASP A 76 -23.71 -16.71 -5.22
C ASP A 76 -24.55 -17.50 -4.21
N GLU A 77 -25.76 -17.88 -4.60
CA GLU A 77 -26.67 -18.74 -3.81
C GLU A 77 -26.01 -20.06 -3.43
N SER A 78 -25.14 -20.59 -4.28
CA SER A 78 -24.38 -21.81 -3.97
C SER A 78 -23.41 -21.60 -2.79
N MET A 79 -22.80 -20.40 -2.67
CA MET A 79 -21.94 -20.07 -1.53
C MET A 79 -22.76 -19.88 -0.26
N GLN A 80 -23.91 -19.20 -0.35
CA GLN A 80 -24.85 -19.07 0.77
C GLN A 80 -25.30 -20.43 1.27
N ARG A 81 -25.66 -21.35 0.37
CA ARG A 81 -26.01 -22.73 0.71
C ARG A 81 -24.86 -23.46 1.38
N ALA A 82 -23.63 -23.37 0.85
CA ALA A 82 -22.47 -24.01 1.45
C ALA A 82 -22.14 -23.47 2.86
N VAL A 83 -22.38 -22.18 3.12
CA VAL A 83 -22.27 -21.59 4.46
C VAL A 83 -23.39 -22.09 5.36
N ALA A 84 -24.64 -22.05 4.90
CA ALA A 84 -25.82 -22.51 5.65
C ALA A 84 -25.70 -23.99 6.08
N GLU A 85 -25.19 -24.84 5.19
CA GLU A 85 -24.94 -26.27 5.46
C GLU A 85 -23.83 -26.49 6.49
N ALA A 86 -22.84 -25.58 6.58
CA ALA A 86 -21.75 -25.68 7.53
C ALA A 86 -22.03 -25.03 8.90
N LEU A 87 -23.07 -24.18 8.98
CA LEU A 87 -23.51 -23.58 10.24
C LEU A 87 -24.17 -24.62 11.14
N GLU A 88 -23.64 -24.73 12.36
CA GLU A 88 -24.24 -25.54 13.42
C GLU A 88 -25.57 -24.94 13.90
N PRO A 89 -26.45 -25.75 14.51
CA PRO A 89 -27.66 -25.25 15.16
C PRO A 89 -27.33 -24.19 16.22
N GLY A 90 -27.92 -23.00 16.06
CA GLY A 90 -27.72 -21.85 16.95
C GLY A 90 -26.43 -21.06 16.74
N GLU A 91 -25.61 -21.40 15.74
CA GLU A 91 -24.42 -20.63 15.38
C GLU A 91 -24.80 -19.34 14.65
N VAL A 92 -24.18 -18.22 15.03
CA VAL A 92 -24.52 -16.88 14.52
C VAL A 92 -23.37 -16.30 13.70
N PRO A 93 -23.55 -16.06 12.39
CA PRO A 93 -22.59 -15.31 11.58
C PRO A 93 -22.42 -13.87 12.07
N ARG A 94 -21.17 -13.44 12.24
CA ARG A 94 -20.80 -12.13 12.80
C ARG A 94 -20.20 -11.17 11.76
N ALA A 95 -19.36 -11.69 10.85
CA ALA A 95 -18.66 -10.87 9.87
C ALA A 95 -18.21 -11.70 8.65
N LEU A 96 -18.13 -11.08 7.49
CA LEU A 96 -17.66 -11.65 6.22
C LEU A 96 -16.38 -10.98 5.78
N TYR A 97 -15.34 -11.77 5.54
CA TYR A 97 -14.04 -11.30 5.07
C TYR A 97 -13.77 -11.80 3.66
N SER A 98 -13.13 -10.96 2.85
CA SER A 98 -12.64 -11.38 1.53
C SER A 98 -11.25 -11.98 1.63
N VAL A 99 -11.01 -13.12 0.97
CA VAL A 99 -9.71 -13.77 0.96
C VAL A 99 -8.98 -13.40 -0.32
N ASN A 100 -7.98 -12.52 -0.20
CA ASN A 100 -7.17 -11.95 -1.30
C ASN A 100 -7.88 -10.88 -2.16
N ALA A 101 -7.11 -10.15 -2.98
CA ALA A 101 -7.60 -9.11 -3.90
C ALA A 101 -8.40 -9.66 -5.10
N HIS A 102 -8.68 -10.96 -5.13
CA HIS A 102 -9.49 -11.59 -6.16
C HIS A 102 -10.92 -11.77 -5.63
N ILE A 103 -11.89 -11.45 -6.49
CA ILE A 103 -13.31 -11.24 -6.22
C ILE A 103 -14.04 -12.48 -5.65
N TRP A 104 -13.36 -13.62 -5.48
CA TRP A 104 -13.99 -14.91 -5.22
C TRP A 104 -13.17 -15.70 -4.20
N VAL A 105 -13.46 -15.48 -2.91
CA VAL A 105 -13.39 -16.43 -1.79
C VAL A 105 -13.79 -15.63 -0.56
N GLU A 106 -14.83 -16.09 0.14
CA GLU A 106 -15.42 -15.41 1.28
C GLU A 106 -15.26 -16.28 2.53
N ALA A 107 -14.76 -15.69 3.62
CA ALA A 107 -14.64 -16.33 4.91
C ALA A 107 -15.66 -15.72 5.87
N VAL A 108 -16.49 -16.55 6.51
CA VAL A 108 -17.52 -16.11 7.45
C VAL A 108 -17.01 -16.40 8.86
N LEU A 109 -16.86 -15.36 9.66
CA LEU A 109 -16.61 -15.49 11.09
C LEU A 109 -17.93 -15.66 11.81
N THR A 110 -18.03 -16.72 12.60
CA THR A 110 -19.16 -17.00 13.47
C THR A 110 -18.74 -16.84 14.93
N ASP A 111 -19.65 -17.07 15.85
CA ASP A 111 -19.36 -17.15 17.28
C ASP A 111 -18.59 -18.43 17.70
N ARG A 112 -18.49 -19.45 16.83
CA ARG A 112 -17.82 -20.73 17.14
C ARG A 112 -16.62 -21.06 16.26
N ALA A 113 -16.55 -20.53 15.04
CA ALA A 113 -15.50 -20.87 14.08
C ALA A 113 -15.31 -19.79 13.01
N LEU A 114 -14.27 -19.96 12.21
CA LEU A 114 -14.13 -19.28 10.92
C LEU A 114 -14.44 -20.27 9.80
N LEU A 115 -15.49 -20.03 9.03
CA LEU A 115 -15.86 -20.83 7.87
C LEU A 115 -15.19 -20.26 6.62
N VAL A 116 -14.29 -21.02 5.99
CA VAL A 116 -13.60 -20.60 4.76
C VAL A 116 -14.22 -21.31 3.57
N VAL A 117 -14.90 -20.57 2.69
CA VAL A 117 -15.60 -21.14 1.53
C VAL A 117 -14.65 -21.25 0.33
N LYS A 118 -14.41 -22.46 -0.19
CA LYS A 118 -13.52 -22.69 -1.33
C LYS A 118 -14.28 -23.30 -2.51
N GLY A 119 -14.00 -22.79 -3.72
CA GLY A 119 -14.47 -23.35 -4.99
C GLY A 119 -15.51 -22.46 -5.67
N ALA A 120 -15.31 -22.17 -6.97
CA ALA A 120 -16.19 -21.30 -7.74
C ALA A 120 -17.47 -22.00 -8.21
N PHE A 121 -17.37 -23.26 -8.66
CA PHE A 121 -18.51 -24.01 -9.21
C PHE A 121 -19.18 -24.96 -8.22
N ARG A 122 -18.46 -25.34 -7.16
CA ARG A 122 -18.92 -26.24 -6.10
C ARG A 122 -18.34 -25.73 -4.78
N PRO A 123 -18.87 -24.63 -4.24
CA PRO A 123 -18.37 -24.07 -3.01
C PRO A 123 -18.48 -25.09 -1.88
N ARG A 124 -17.41 -25.22 -1.10
CA ARG A 124 -17.36 -26.03 0.11
C ARG A 124 -16.84 -25.17 1.24
N ALA A 125 -17.59 -25.09 2.33
CA ALA A 125 -17.15 -24.42 3.54
C ALA A 125 -16.23 -25.34 4.35
N HIS A 126 -15.07 -24.81 4.73
CA HIS A 126 -14.12 -25.47 5.62
C HIS A 126 -14.16 -24.78 6.98
N ARG A 127 -14.51 -25.52 8.02
CA ARG A 127 -14.55 -25.01 9.39
C ARG A 127 -13.14 -24.93 9.97
N VAL A 128 -12.76 -23.76 10.48
CA VAL A 128 -11.52 -23.53 11.23
C VAL A 128 -11.91 -23.21 12.67
N PRO A 129 -11.65 -24.11 13.63
CA PRO A 129 -12.03 -23.89 15.02
C PRO A 129 -11.19 -22.80 15.66
N PHE A 130 -11.71 -22.20 16.74
CA PHE A 130 -10.96 -21.28 17.58
C PHE A 130 -10.03 -22.01 18.56
N PRO A 131 -8.94 -21.37 19.02
CA PRO A 131 -8.45 -20.04 18.62
C PRO A 131 -7.83 -20.05 17.21
N LEU A 132 -7.99 -18.95 16.47
CA LEU A 132 -7.38 -18.80 15.14
C LEU A 132 -5.86 -18.61 15.23
N ASP A 133 -5.10 -19.32 14.39
CA ASP A 133 -3.65 -19.15 14.28
C ASP A 133 -3.31 -17.92 13.40
N LEU A 134 -3.17 -16.77 14.05
CA LEU A 134 -2.89 -15.48 13.42
C LEU A 134 -1.38 -15.30 13.14
N VAL A 135 -0.97 -15.57 11.90
CA VAL A 135 0.41 -15.37 11.43
C VAL A 135 0.80 -13.88 11.39
N ARG A 136 -0.13 -12.99 11.06
CA ARG A 136 0.10 -11.54 11.01
C ARG A 136 -1.20 -10.78 11.26
N GLY A 137 -1.22 -9.91 12.28
CA GLY A 137 -2.34 -9.02 12.53
C GLY A 137 -2.53 -7.93 11.45
N PRO A 138 -3.69 -7.25 11.46
CA PRO A 138 -3.96 -6.12 10.56
C PRO A 138 -2.88 -5.04 10.73
N ARG A 139 -2.27 -4.58 9.63
CA ARG A 139 -1.23 -3.51 9.66
C ARG A 139 -1.44 -2.46 8.56
N GLY A 140 -1.41 -1.19 8.95
CA GLY A 140 -1.40 -0.03 8.05
C GLY A 140 -2.73 0.20 7.31
N SER A 141 -2.69 0.95 6.21
CA SER A 141 -3.86 1.25 5.35
C SER A 141 -4.47 0.01 4.69
N LYS A 142 -3.67 -1.04 4.50
CA LYS A 142 -4.09 -2.34 3.98
C LYS A 142 -4.52 -3.22 5.15
N ARG A 143 -5.77 -3.01 5.60
CA ARG A 143 -6.43 -3.71 6.71
C ARG A 143 -6.66 -5.20 6.40
N GLY A 144 -5.56 -5.95 6.35
CA GLY A 144 -5.53 -7.36 6.03
C GLY A 144 -4.85 -8.16 7.14
N ALA A 145 -5.47 -9.24 7.60
CA ALA A 145 -4.95 -10.16 8.60
C ALA A 145 -4.56 -11.47 7.93
N ARG A 146 -3.36 -11.99 8.23
CA ARG A 146 -2.89 -13.27 7.71
C ARG A 146 -3.04 -14.34 8.78
N LEU A 147 -3.72 -15.43 8.43
CA LEU A 147 -3.98 -16.56 9.32
C LEU A 147 -3.64 -17.89 8.65
N LYS A 148 -3.30 -18.88 9.47
CA LYS A 148 -3.02 -20.24 9.03
C LYS A 148 -4.31 -21.05 9.11
N THR A 149 -4.70 -21.64 7.97
CA THR A 149 -5.86 -22.54 7.87
C THR A 149 -5.40 -23.94 7.45
N PRO A 150 -6.26 -24.96 7.54
CA PRO A 150 -6.04 -26.25 6.86
C PRO A 150 -5.82 -26.11 5.36
N LEU A 151 -6.26 -25.00 4.74
CA LEU A 151 -6.08 -24.67 3.32
C LEU A 151 -4.81 -23.83 3.06
N GLY A 152 -3.91 -23.73 4.04
CA GLY A 152 -2.69 -22.92 4.00
C GLY A 152 -2.86 -21.51 4.56
N ASN A 153 -1.86 -20.66 4.33
CA ASN A 153 -1.86 -19.28 4.81
C ASN A 153 -2.80 -18.41 3.96
N LYS A 154 -3.79 -17.79 4.59
CA LYS A 154 -4.78 -16.91 3.95
C LYS A 154 -4.68 -15.49 4.48
N THR A 155 -4.84 -14.51 3.60
CA THR A 155 -4.98 -13.10 3.98
C THR A 155 -6.44 -12.73 3.86
N LEU A 156 -7.08 -12.48 4.99
CA LEU A 156 -8.41 -11.91 5.08
C LEU A 156 -8.31 -10.39 4.93
N TRP A 157 -9.27 -9.79 4.25
CA TRP A 157 -9.43 -8.36 4.05
C TRP A 157 -10.78 -7.91 4.61
N GLY A 158 -10.81 -6.66 5.09
CA GLY A 158 -11.83 -6.13 5.99
C GLY A 158 -13.28 -6.47 5.64
N SER A 159 -14.04 -6.67 6.70
CA SER A 159 -15.50 -6.79 6.69
C SER A 159 -16.13 -5.40 6.83
N THR A 160 -17.35 -5.19 6.34
CA THR A 160 -18.11 -3.96 6.63
C THR A 160 -18.49 -3.89 8.11
N LEU A 161 -18.82 -5.03 8.71
CA LEU A 161 -19.17 -5.17 10.13
C LEU A 161 -17.96 -5.17 11.06
N ASP A 162 -16.80 -5.62 10.56
CA ASP A 162 -15.52 -5.59 11.26
C ASP A 162 -14.43 -4.89 10.43
N PRO A 163 -14.53 -3.55 10.26
CA PRO A 163 -13.64 -2.79 9.40
C PRO A 163 -12.23 -2.68 9.96
N ARG A 164 -12.02 -3.01 11.24
CA ARG A 164 -10.72 -2.97 11.94
C ARG A 164 -10.14 -4.35 12.21
N MET A 165 -10.84 -5.43 11.88
CA MET A 165 -10.47 -6.82 12.19
C MET A 165 -10.38 -7.11 13.69
N GLU A 166 -11.07 -6.34 14.52
CA GLU A 166 -11.04 -6.49 15.99
C GLU A 166 -11.72 -7.79 16.41
N MET A 167 -12.81 -8.19 15.74
CA MET A 167 -13.51 -9.45 16.02
C MET A 167 -12.64 -10.65 15.64
N LEU A 168 -11.96 -10.56 14.49
CA LEU A 168 -11.04 -11.61 14.04
C LEU A 168 -9.84 -11.77 14.99
N VAL A 169 -9.28 -10.65 15.48
CA VAL A 169 -8.16 -10.67 16.44
C VAL A 169 -8.61 -11.21 17.79
N ALA A 170 -9.81 -10.88 18.25
CA ALA A 170 -10.38 -11.47 19.46
C ALA A 170 -10.55 -12.99 19.33
N ALA A 171 -11.05 -13.47 18.19
CA ALA A 171 -11.21 -14.90 17.88
C ALA A 171 -9.88 -15.67 17.76
N ALA A 172 -8.77 -14.97 17.50
CA ALA A 172 -7.42 -15.53 17.55
C ALA A 172 -6.92 -15.80 18.99
N GLY A 173 -7.74 -15.54 20.01
CA GLY A 173 -7.40 -15.84 21.41
C GLY A 173 -6.63 -14.73 22.11
N GLY A 174 -6.49 -13.55 21.50
CA GLY A 174 -6.26 -12.27 22.17
C GLY A 174 -5.24 -12.22 23.31
N GLY A 175 -4.25 -13.11 23.35
CA GLY A 175 -3.08 -12.96 24.22
C GLY A 175 -2.29 -11.81 23.62
N ALA A 176 -2.35 -10.64 24.27
CA ALA A 176 -1.70 -9.39 23.91
C ALA A 176 -0.51 -9.59 22.96
N VAL A 177 -0.77 -9.63 21.65
CA VAL A 177 0.29 -9.58 20.66
C VAL A 177 0.72 -8.14 20.71
N GLU A 178 1.73 -7.91 21.55
CA GLU A 178 2.37 -6.64 21.83
C GLU A 178 2.38 -5.83 20.55
N SER A 179 1.58 -4.75 20.57
CA SER A 179 1.29 -3.91 19.42
C SER A 179 2.60 -3.33 18.93
N ALA A 180 3.26 -4.05 18.03
CA ALA A 180 4.38 -3.55 17.26
C ALA A 180 3.80 -2.43 16.39
N ARG A 181 3.81 -1.22 16.94
CA ARG A 181 3.50 0.06 16.28
C ARG A 181 4.41 0.19 15.07
N ALA A 182 3.98 -0.42 13.97
CA ALA A 182 4.65 -0.36 12.69
C ALA A 182 4.21 0.93 12.00
N VAL A 183 5.16 1.83 11.86
CA VAL A 183 4.99 3.17 11.33
C VAL A 183 4.50 3.12 9.87
N ASP A 184 3.49 3.92 9.58
CA ASP A 184 3.03 4.23 8.22
C ASP A 184 4.18 4.84 7.40
N VAL A 185 4.69 4.08 6.43
CA VAL A 185 5.53 4.63 5.36
C VAL A 185 4.59 5.01 4.22
N GLY A 186 4.26 6.30 4.20
CA GLY A 186 3.37 6.92 3.22
C GLY A 186 3.88 6.85 1.78
N ALA A 187 2.89 6.88 0.89
CA ALA A 187 2.92 6.95 -0.56
C ALA A 187 4.16 7.62 -1.18
N THR A 188 4.81 6.88 -2.08
CA THR A 188 5.82 7.40 -3.01
C THR A 188 5.15 8.29 -4.05
N ALA A 189 5.49 9.58 -4.04
CA ALA A 189 5.27 10.47 -5.19
C ALA A 189 6.19 10.02 -6.34
N GLU A 190 5.58 9.75 -7.49
CA GLU A 190 6.25 9.44 -8.75
C GLU A 190 6.90 10.72 -9.28
N VAL A 191 8.21 10.89 -9.09
CA VAL A 191 8.99 11.92 -9.79
C VAL A 191 9.35 11.35 -11.16
N GLN A 192 8.65 11.80 -12.20
CA GLN A 192 9.02 11.58 -13.60
C GLN A 192 10.30 12.36 -13.90
N LEU A 193 11.44 11.69 -13.82
CA LEU A 193 12.67 12.14 -14.46
C LEU A 193 12.59 11.81 -15.95
N ALA A 194 12.55 12.85 -16.79
CA ALA A 194 12.61 12.71 -18.23
C ALA A 194 13.92 12.00 -18.63
N PRO A 195 13.89 11.00 -19.52
CA PRO A 195 15.10 10.35 -19.98
C PRO A 195 15.95 11.33 -20.81
N PRO A 196 17.29 11.25 -20.75
CA PRO A 196 18.15 12.01 -21.65
C PRO A 196 17.90 11.54 -23.08
N THR A 197 17.53 12.48 -23.96
CA THR A 197 17.45 12.29 -25.40
C THR A 197 18.86 12.06 -25.94
N ALA A 198 19.22 10.81 -26.14
CA ALA A 198 20.39 10.46 -26.94
C ALA A 198 20.05 10.71 -28.41
N ASP A 199 20.76 11.65 -29.03
CA ASP A 199 20.74 11.88 -30.47
C ASP A 199 21.13 10.58 -31.18
N VAL A 200 20.14 9.94 -31.80
CA VAL A 200 20.31 8.74 -32.63
C VAL A 200 20.93 9.21 -33.95
N ALA A 201 22.25 9.13 -34.01
CA ALA A 201 22.99 9.21 -35.25
C ALA A 201 22.61 8.01 -36.15
N GLY A 202 22.08 8.35 -37.33
CA GLY A 202 22.18 7.60 -38.59
C GLY A 202 21.90 6.10 -38.53
N THR A 203 20.70 5.71 -38.97
CA THR A 203 20.43 4.38 -39.51
C THR A 203 21.29 4.19 -40.77
N PRO A 204 22.28 3.27 -40.81
CA PRO A 204 22.92 2.93 -42.07
C PRO A 204 21.96 2.11 -42.91
N ASP A 205 21.82 2.52 -44.16
CA ASP A 205 20.94 1.94 -45.15
C ASP A 205 21.25 0.46 -45.38
N ALA A 206 20.16 -0.26 -45.62
CA ALA A 206 20.10 -1.67 -45.92
C ALA A 206 20.84 -1.98 -47.23
N GLU A 207 22.07 -2.45 -47.13
CA GLU A 207 22.74 -3.11 -48.25
C GLU A 207 22.91 -4.61 -48.02
N SER A 208 22.54 -5.36 -49.07
CA SER A 208 23.01 -6.72 -49.37
C SER A 208 22.52 -7.86 -48.45
N SER A 209 21.27 -8.29 -48.69
CA SER A 209 20.84 -9.66 -48.39
C SER A 209 21.55 -10.66 -49.30
N ALA A 210 22.79 -11.01 -48.96
CA ALA A 210 23.39 -12.23 -49.46
C ALA A 210 22.60 -13.40 -48.87
N ASP A 211 21.97 -14.19 -49.74
CA ASP A 211 21.30 -15.45 -49.41
C ASP A 211 22.30 -16.42 -48.77
N VAL A 212 22.50 -16.28 -47.46
CA VAL A 212 23.17 -17.30 -46.66
C VAL A 212 22.19 -18.46 -46.60
N GLU A 213 22.41 -19.45 -47.47
CA GLU A 213 21.70 -20.71 -47.51
C GLU A 213 21.74 -21.34 -46.10
N LYS A 214 20.66 -21.11 -45.33
CA LYS A 214 20.53 -21.63 -43.96
C LYS A 214 20.44 -23.14 -44.04
N VAL A 215 21.58 -23.81 -43.91
CA VAL A 215 21.67 -25.27 -43.78
C VAL A 215 20.65 -25.71 -42.73
N ARG A 216 19.58 -26.37 -43.18
CA ARG A 216 18.50 -26.84 -42.31
C ARG A 216 19.03 -28.01 -41.49
N LEU A 217 19.47 -27.73 -40.27
CA LEU A 217 19.81 -28.76 -39.29
C LEU A 217 18.65 -29.75 -39.14
N SER A 218 18.98 -31.04 -39.12
CA SER A 218 18.02 -32.10 -38.86
C SER A 218 17.36 -31.91 -37.49
N TRP A 219 16.16 -32.47 -37.31
CA TRP A 219 15.47 -32.40 -36.02
C TRP A 219 16.30 -32.97 -34.86
N ARG A 220 17.05 -34.06 -35.09
CA ARG A 220 17.91 -34.68 -34.08
C ARG A 220 19.04 -33.74 -33.65
N GLU A 221 19.69 -33.07 -34.60
CA GLU A 221 20.75 -32.09 -34.30
C GLU A 221 20.22 -30.90 -33.50
N ARG A 222 19.01 -30.40 -33.83
CA ARG A 222 18.37 -29.31 -33.08
C ARG A 222 18.06 -29.71 -31.63
N VAL A 223 17.62 -30.94 -31.39
CA VAL A 223 17.37 -31.45 -30.03
C VAL A 223 18.68 -31.61 -29.26
N ALA A 224 19.72 -32.17 -29.89
CA ALA A 224 21.04 -32.32 -29.28
C ALA A 224 21.69 -30.95 -28.95
N ALA A 225 21.59 -29.97 -29.86
CA ALA A 225 22.05 -28.59 -29.63
C ALA A 225 21.30 -27.93 -28.47
N ARG A 226 19.97 -28.12 -28.36
CA ARG A 226 19.18 -27.60 -27.23
C ARG A 226 19.59 -28.24 -25.89
N ARG A 227 19.88 -29.55 -25.88
CA ARG A 227 20.37 -30.24 -24.68
C ARG A 227 21.76 -29.72 -24.27
N ARG A 228 22.67 -29.53 -25.22
CA ARG A 228 24.01 -28.95 -25.00
C ARG A 228 23.95 -27.50 -24.50
N ALA A 229 23.08 -26.68 -25.08
CA ALA A 229 22.94 -25.27 -24.69
C ALA A 229 22.39 -25.10 -23.25
N GLY A 230 21.65 -26.08 -22.73
CA GLY A 230 21.05 -25.99 -21.40
C GLY A 230 20.00 -24.88 -21.28
N LYS A 231 19.77 -24.40 -20.05
CA LYS A 231 18.78 -23.35 -19.76
C LYS A 231 19.29 -21.99 -20.25
N LYS A 232 18.41 -21.22 -20.89
CA LYS A 232 18.69 -19.82 -21.25
C LYS A 232 19.10 -19.04 -20.00
N PRO A 233 20.17 -18.23 -20.04
CA PRO A 233 20.53 -17.38 -18.91
C PRO A 233 19.35 -16.47 -18.53
N LYS A 234 19.22 -16.16 -17.23
CA LYS A 234 18.17 -15.29 -16.72
C LYS A 234 18.65 -13.84 -16.76
N LYS A 235 17.81 -12.93 -17.26
CA LYS A 235 18.10 -11.49 -17.27
C LYS A 235 18.20 -10.99 -15.81
N PRO A 236 19.26 -10.26 -15.43
CA PRO A 236 19.38 -9.69 -14.10
C PRO A 236 18.29 -8.64 -13.87
N LYS A 237 17.78 -8.58 -12.64
CA LYS A 237 16.72 -7.62 -12.25
C LYS A 237 17.37 -6.42 -11.56
N PRO A 238 16.92 -5.19 -11.85
CA PRO A 238 17.39 -4.01 -11.13
C PRO A 238 16.95 -4.10 -9.67
N GLN A 239 17.86 -3.73 -8.76
CA GLN A 239 17.56 -3.60 -7.34
C GLN A 239 17.25 -2.14 -7.01
N LYS A 240 16.49 -1.93 -5.92
CA LYS A 240 16.16 -0.59 -5.44
C LYS A 240 16.68 -0.42 -4.02
N ALA A 241 17.44 0.65 -3.79
CA ALA A 241 17.83 1.07 -2.46
C ALA A 241 16.58 1.50 -1.67
N ARG A 242 16.54 1.10 -0.40
CA ARG A 242 15.50 1.52 0.54
C ARG A 242 16.05 2.65 1.41
N ALA A 243 15.24 3.66 1.67
CA ALA A 243 15.59 4.69 2.65
C ALA A 243 15.69 4.06 4.05
N GLU A 244 16.63 4.55 4.86
CA GLU A 244 16.67 4.23 6.28
C GLU A 244 15.40 4.75 6.98
N TRP A 245 14.95 4.03 8.01
CA TRP A 245 13.82 4.46 8.82
C TRP A 245 14.23 5.55 9.82
N VAL A 246 13.69 6.77 9.66
CA VAL A 246 14.11 7.95 10.45
C VAL A 246 13.23 8.22 11.68
N GLY A 247 12.23 7.36 11.93
CA GLY A 247 11.24 7.56 12.98
C GLY A 247 10.06 8.43 12.53
N ALA A 248 9.04 8.50 13.39
CA ALA A 248 7.85 9.32 13.13
C ALA A 248 8.22 10.81 13.09
N GLN A 249 7.53 11.55 12.23
CA GLN A 249 7.72 13.00 12.13
C GLN A 249 7.15 13.67 13.39
N PRO A 250 7.96 14.40 14.18
CA PRO A 250 7.45 15.19 15.29
C PRO A 250 6.66 16.41 14.76
N SER A 251 5.91 17.10 15.60
CA SER A 251 5.24 18.33 15.19
C SER A 251 6.26 19.42 14.85
N SER A 252 5.99 20.23 13.83
CA SER A 252 6.88 21.35 13.43
C SER A 252 6.99 22.44 14.49
N THR A 253 5.93 22.62 15.29
CA THR A 253 5.87 23.58 16.39
C THR A 253 5.40 22.89 17.66
N ILE A 254 5.82 23.43 18.80
CA ILE A 254 5.40 23.04 20.15
C ILE A 254 4.96 24.27 20.92
N TRP A 255 4.17 24.07 21.98
CA TRP A 255 3.81 25.17 22.87
C TRP A 255 5.00 25.53 23.76
N GLU A 256 5.32 26.82 23.83
CA GLU A 256 6.31 27.34 24.77
C GLU A 256 5.72 27.29 26.19
N LEU A 257 6.23 26.39 27.02
CA LEU A 257 5.83 26.28 28.42
C LEU A 257 6.57 27.34 29.23
N ALA A 258 5.85 28.02 30.12
CA ALA A 258 6.46 28.90 31.13
C ALA A 258 6.25 28.33 32.53
N TYR A 259 7.32 28.28 33.33
CA TYR A 259 7.24 27.83 34.73
C TYR A 259 6.82 28.91 35.71
N ASN A 260 6.80 30.17 35.27
CA ASN A 260 6.32 31.32 36.01
C ASN A 260 5.32 32.11 35.16
N CYS A 261 4.33 32.71 35.80
CA CYS A 261 3.34 33.55 35.15
C CYS A 261 4.05 34.76 34.51
N VAL A 262 3.93 34.93 33.20
CA VAL A 262 4.59 36.04 32.49
C VAL A 262 4.03 37.42 32.86
N LYS A 263 2.91 37.47 33.59
CA LYS A 263 2.28 38.72 34.05
C LYS A 263 2.59 39.06 35.51
N CYS A 264 2.59 38.08 36.41
CA CYS A 264 2.77 38.34 37.85
C CYS A 264 3.97 37.63 38.48
N GLY A 265 4.76 36.85 37.73
CA GLY A 265 5.93 36.13 38.21
C GLY A 265 5.65 34.90 39.08
N ARG A 266 4.39 34.65 39.48
CA ARG A 266 4.04 33.50 40.33
C ARG A 266 4.37 32.16 39.65
N PRO A 267 4.96 31.17 40.36
CA PRO A 267 5.23 29.86 39.79
C PRO A 267 3.95 29.15 39.34
N LEU A 268 4.03 28.49 38.19
CA LEU A 268 2.94 27.74 37.55
C LEU A 268 3.18 26.25 37.74
N THR A 269 2.29 25.62 38.51
CA THR A 269 2.34 24.17 38.79
C THR A 269 1.38 23.37 37.90
N ASN A 270 0.30 23.98 37.41
CA ASN A 270 -0.65 23.32 36.52
C ASN A 270 -0.12 23.33 35.07
N PRO A 271 0.00 22.17 34.38
CA PRO A 271 0.43 22.08 32.99
C PRO A 271 -0.36 22.96 32.02
N GLU A 272 -1.67 23.13 32.24
CA GLU A 272 -2.50 23.98 31.40
C GLU A 272 -2.14 25.47 31.58
N SER A 273 -1.90 25.89 32.83
CA SER A 273 -1.40 27.24 33.10
C SER A 273 0.00 27.46 32.51
N GLN A 274 0.89 26.47 32.57
CA GLN A 274 2.22 26.55 31.95
C GLN A 274 2.11 26.73 30.42
N ARG A 275 1.18 26.03 29.77
CA ARG A 275 0.88 26.15 28.34
C ARG A 275 0.29 27.52 27.99
N HIS A 276 -0.59 28.07 28.82
CA HIS A 276 -1.12 29.42 28.66
C HIS A 276 -0.12 30.50 29.08
N ARG A 277 0.97 30.12 29.75
CA ARG A 277 2.03 30.98 30.31
C ARG A 277 1.56 31.96 31.37
N VAL A 278 0.32 31.81 31.86
CA VAL A 278 -0.30 32.67 32.87
C VAL A 278 -1.06 31.82 33.88
N GLY A 279 -1.11 32.30 35.13
CA GLY A 279 -1.89 31.65 36.18
C GLY A 279 -3.41 31.80 35.95
N THR A 280 -4.21 30.99 36.64
CA THR A 280 -5.68 30.93 36.53
C THR A 280 -6.39 32.25 36.84
N ASP A 281 -5.82 33.11 37.69
CA ASP A 281 -6.39 34.44 37.95
C ASP A 281 -5.97 35.44 36.87
N CYS A 282 -4.73 35.35 36.41
CA CYS A 282 -4.19 36.19 35.36
C CYS A 282 -4.84 35.91 34.00
N ILE A 283 -5.20 34.66 33.69
CA ILE A 283 -5.86 34.33 32.41
C ILE A 283 -7.24 34.99 32.29
N LYS A 284 -7.98 35.13 33.41
CA LYS A 284 -9.28 35.81 33.44
C LYS A 284 -9.16 37.32 33.17
N ARG A 285 -8.05 37.94 33.57
CA ARG A 285 -7.82 39.39 33.45
C ARG A 285 -7.08 39.79 32.18
N CYS A 286 -6.08 39.00 31.79
CA CYS A 286 -5.14 39.33 30.72
C CYS A 286 -5.25 38.39 29.51
N GLY A 287 -6.16 37.41 29.54
CA GLY A 287 -6.28 36.39 28.51
C GLY A 287 -5.11 35.39 28.49
N SER A 288 -5.21 34.41 27.59
CA SER A 288 -4.14 33.45 27.32
C SER A 288 -2.94 34.15 26.66
N GLN A 289 -1.73 33.80 27.10
CA GLN A 289 -0.47 34.24 26.50
C GLN A 289 0.27 33.07 25.83
N ALA A 290 -0.47 32.02 25.44
CA ALA A 290 0.09 30.84 24.79
C ALA A 290 0.82 31.22 23.50
N ARG A 291 2.07 30.75 23.37
CA ARG A 291 2.90 30.96 22.17
C ARG A 291 3.36 29.61 21.64
N ARG A 292 3.41 29.49 20.31
CA ARG A 292 4.06 28.35 19.64
C ARG A 292 5.49 28.74 19.28
N ILE A 293 6.41 27.83 19.52
CA ILE A 293 7.82 27.93 19.12
C ILE A 293 8.15 26.78 18.17
N GLU A 294 9.22 26.94 17.40
CA GLU A 294 9.74 25.88 16.55
C GLU A 294 10.18 24.69 17.40
N ASN A 295 9.88 23.48 16.93
CA ASN A 295 10.29 22.27 17.61
C ASN A 295 11.73 21.89 17.22
N PRO A 296 12.71 21.91 18.13
CA PRO A 296 14.07 21.49 17.81
C PRO A 296 14.15 20.01 17.40
N GLU A 297 13.20 19.17 17.82
CA GLU A 297 13.16 17.77 17.38
C GLU A 297 12.77 17.66 15.90
N PHE A 298 11.98 18.60 15.38
CA PHE A 298 11.60 18.63 13.97
C PHE A 298 12.76 18.99 13.06
N SER A 299 13.58 19.96 13.46
CA SER A 299 14.79 20.31 12.70
C SER A 299 15.79 19.14 12.73
N ALA A 300 15.99 18.50 13.89
CA ALA A 300 16.83 17.31 14.01
C ALA A 300 16.32 16.13 13.16
N TRP A 301 15.00 15.88 13.16
CA TRP A 301 14.38 14.86 12.32
C TRP A 301 14.56 15.17 10.83
N THR A 302 14.39 16.43 10.43
CA THR A 302 14.57 16.88 9.04
C THR A 302 16.01 16.64 8.58
N ALA A 303 17.01 16.95 9.43
CA ALA A 303 18.42 16.69 9.15
C ALA A 303 18.71 15.18 9.01
N ARG A 304 18.13 14.33 9.88
CA ARG A 304 18.24 12.87 9.74
C ARG A 304 17.61 12.37 8.44
N LYS A 305 16.43 12.90 8.07
CA LYS A 305 15.74 12.54 6.83
C LYS A 305 16.55 12.91 5.60
N ALA A 306 17.17 14.09 5.59
CA ALA A 306 18.04 14.52 4.50
C ALA A 306 19.26 13.59 4.34
N ARG A 307 19.91 13.20 5.44
CA ARG A 307 21.03 12.24 5.40
C ARG A 307 20.60 10.87 4.87
N ALA A 308 19.51 10.31 5.40
CA ALA A 308 18.98 9.02 4.95
C ALA A 308 18.63 9.01 3.45
N GLU A 309 18.21 10.15 2.90
CA GLU A 309 17.94 10.30 1.47
C GLU A 309 19.23 10.33 0.64
N VAL A 310 20.26 11.07 1.09
CA VAL A 310 21.59 11.07 0.45
C VAL A 310 22.18 9.67 0.43
N ASP A 311 22.12 8.95 1.56
CA ASP A 311 22.64 7.59 1.67
C ASP A 311 21.88 6.61 0.75
N ARG A 312 20.56 6.76 0.65
CA ARG A 312 19.73 5.98 -0.28
C ARG A 312 20.15 6.21 -1.72
N VAL A 313 20.37 7.46 -2.13
CA VAL A 313 20.78 7.80 -3.50
C VAL A 313 22.17 7.24 -3.78
N ALA A 314 23.12 7.41 -2.87
CA ALA A 314 24.46 6.84 -3.00
C ALA A 314 24.40 5.31 -3.19
N ARG A 315 23.60 4.61 -2.37
CA ARG A 315 23.41 3.17 -2.49
C ARG A 315 22.74 2.78 -3.81
N GLN A 316 21.82 3.59 -4.33
CA GLN A 316 21.19 3.32 -5.62
C GLN A 316 22.21 3.38 -6.77
N VAL A 317 23.12 4.34 -6.76
CA VAL A 317 24.21 4.45 -7.76
C VAL A 317 25.08 3.19 -7.78
N GLU A 318 25.42 2.65 -6.60
CA GLU A 318 26.17 1.39 -6.50
C GLU A 318 25.41 0.21 -7.10
N LEU A 319 24.12 0.07 -6.76
CA LEU A 319 23.26 -1.00 -7.28
C LEU A 319 23.05 -0.90 -8.80
N ASP A 320 22.96 0.31 -9.34
CA ASP A 320 22.83 0.54 -10.77
C ASP A 320 24.13 0.16 -11.50
N ALA A 321 25.30 0.49 -10.92
CA ALA A 321 26.60 0.07 -11.44
C ALA A 321 26.76 -1.46 -11.40
N GLU A 322 26.30 -2.13 -10.34
CA GLU A 322 26.25 -3.59 -10.25
C GLU A 322 25.32 -4.19 -11.31
N HIS A 323 24.14 -3.60 -11.52
CA HIS A 323 23.18 -4.06 -12.52
C HIS A 323 23.75 -3.92 -13.93
N ALA A 324 24.44 -2.81 -14.24
CA ALA A 324 25.13 -2.61 -15.51
C ALA A 324 26.19 -3.69 -15.78
N ARG A 325 27.03 -4.02 -14.78
CA ARG A 325 28.01 -5.12 -14.88
C ARG A 325 27.33 -6.49 -15.05
N ALA A 326 26.21 -6.72 -14.38
CA ALA A 326 25.47 -7.96 -14.53
C ALA A 326 24.81 -8.08 -15.92
N MET A 327 24.41 -6.95 -16.52
CA MET A 327 23.82 -6.90 -17.85
C MET A 327 24.83 -7.25 -18.94
N THR A 328 26.05 -6.71 -18.90
CA THR A 328 27.11 -7.10 -19.84
C THR A 328 27.46 -8.58 -19.73
N ALA A 329 27.63 -9.10 -18.51
CA ALA A 329 27.85 -10.54 -18.29
C ALA A 329 26.69 -11.41 -18.80
N TYR A 330 25.45 -10.93 -18.69
CA TYR A 330 24.26 -11.61 -19.22
C TYR A 330 24.26 -11.63 -20.75
N GLU A 331 24.64 -10.55 -21.41
CA GLU A 331 24.71 -10.47 -22.87
C GLU A 331 25.75 -11.44 -23.43
N ASP A 332 26.93 -11.51 -22.82
CA ASP A 332 27.97 -12.48 -23.18
C ASP A 332 27.48 -13.93 -23.00
N ALA A 333 26.82 -14.21 -21.88
CA ALA A 333 26.25 -15.53 -21.61
C ALA A 333 25.14 -15.89 -22.60
N LEU A 334 24.32 -14.90 -22.98
CA LEU A 334 23.26 -15.07 -23.96
C LEU A 334 23.82 -15.35 -25.35
N ALA A 335 24.85 -14.62 -25.78
CA ALA A 335 25.53 -14.82 -27.05
C ALA A 335 26.19 -16.22 -27.13
N ARG A 336 26.88 -16.66 -26.06
CA ARG A 336 27.40 -18.03 -25.96
C ARG A 336 26.30 -19.08 -26.05
N TRP A 337 25.21 -18.88 -25.31
CA TRP A 337 24.06 -19.78 -25.34
C TRP A 337 23.42 -19.85 -26.73
N GLN A 338 23.31 -18.72 -27.44
CA GLN A 338 22.80 -18.64 -28.81
C GLN A 338 23.68 -19.40 -29.81
N ARG A 339 25.02 -19.25 -29.74
CA ARG A 339 25.98 -19.99 -30.56
C ARG A 339 25.85 -21.51 -30.38
N VAL A 340 25.86 -21.98 -29.13
CA VAL A 340 25.68 -23.42 -28.84
C VAL A 340 24.32 -23.92 -29.33
N ARG A 341 23.26 -23.10 -29.19
CA ARG A 341 21.90 -23.47 -29.61
C ARG A 341 21.72 -23.50 -31.13
N SER A 342 22.40 -22.64 -31.87
CA SER A 342 22.38 -22.66 -33.34
C SER A 342 23.24 -23.76 -33.94
N GLY A 343 24.07 -24.44 -33.12
CA GLY A 343 25.00 -25.46 -33.60
C GLY A 343 26.29 -24.86 -34.18
N ALA A 344 26.48 -23.54 -34.10
CA ALA A 344 27.74 -22.88 -34.38
C ALA A 344 28.64 -23.03 -33.15
N MET A 345 29.39 -24.13 -33.10
CA MET A 345 30.47 -24.31 -32.13
C MET A 345 31.79 -23.86 -32.71
#